data_AF-X1R1R6-F1
#
_entry.id   AF-X1R1R6-F1
#
_cell.length_a   1.000
_cell.length_b   1.000
_cell.length_c   1.000
_cell.angle_alpha   90.00
_cell.angle_beta   90.00
_cell.angle_gamma   90.00
#
_symmetry.space_group_name_H-M   'P 1'
#
loop_
_entity.id
_entity.type
_entity.pdbx_description
1 polymer ?
#
loop_
_entity_poly.entity_id
_entity_poly.type
_entity_poly.pdbx_seq_one_letter_code
_entity_poly.pdbx_strand_id
1 'polypeptide(L)'
;MEDDETTWFPKGDPILKTHDEFKQTFVNSEFVVVAYKSDNPFTQAEMTYLSHLSQELEKVPYVNRITSLIDVDDIRGTDQGLDIEPLIQENHLSDEEILNLKQRIDLNPFFKGNLISKKTPS
;
A
#
# COMPACT_ATOMS: atom_id res chain seq x y z
N MET A 1 4.78 0.30 27.70
CA MET A 1 3.45 0.11 28.30
C MET A 1 2.49 0.28 27.15
N GLU A 2 1.93 -0.80 26.63
CA GLU A 2 0.86 -0.74 25.62
C GLU A 2 -0.41 -0.26 26.32
N ASP A 3 -0.99 0.84 25.84
CA ASP A 3 -2.34 1.24 26.19
C ASP A 3 -3.30 0.23 25.56
N ASP A 4 -3.77 -0.72 26.35
CA ASP A 4 -4.82 -1.64 25.92
C ASP A 4 -6.16 -0.89 25.97
N GLU A 5 -6.63 -0.47 24.80
CA GLU A 5 -7.92 0.21 24.57
C GLU A 5 -9.13 -0.57 25.12
N THR A 6 -8.96 -1.86 25.46
CA THR A 6 -10.01 -2.68 26.08
C THR A 6 -10.26 -2.37 27.55
N THR A 7 -9.39 -1.60 28.20
CA THR A 7 -9.47 -1.26 29.64
C THR A 7 -10.74 -0.47 30.00
N TRP A 8 -11.37 0.21 29.05
CA TRP A 8 -12.57 1.03 29.27
C TRP A 8 -13.90 0.30 29.12
N PHE A 9 -13.93 -0.96 28.69
CA PHE A 9 -15.18 -1.68 28.44
C PHE A 9 -15.61 -2.57 29.62
N PRO A 10 -16.91 -2.60 29.96
CA PRO A 10 -17.44 -3.53 30.98
C PRO A 10 -17.20 -4.98 30.59
N LYS A 11 -16.80 -5.82 31.56
CA LYS A 11 -16.63 -7.26 31.33
C LYS A 11 -17.94 -7.89 30.83
N GLY A 12 -17.92 -8.45 29.62
CA GLY A 12 -19.07 -9.12 29.00
C GLY A 12 -19.83 -8.29 27.96
N ASP A 13 -19.33 -7.11 27.58
CA ASP A 13 -19.90 -6.33 26.49
C ASP A 13 -19.83 -7.11 25.15
N PRO A 14 -20.91 -7.18 24.35
CA PRO A 14 -20.89 -7.77 23.00
C PRO A 14 -19.77 -7.20 22.10
N ILE A 15 -19.34 -5.96 22.34
CA ILE A 15 -18.23 -5.30 21.64
C ILE A 15 -16.90 -6.02 21.92
N LEU A 16 -16.65 -6.44 23.17
CA LEU A 16 -15.45 -7.21 23.53
C LEU A 16 -15.46 -8.58 22.85
N LYS A 17 -16.62 -9.23 22.78
CA LYS A 17 -16.76 -10.53 22.11
C LYS A 17 -16.51 -10.42 20.60
N THR A 18 -17.03 -9.37 19.97
CA THR A 18 -16.79 -9.10 18.55
C THR A 18 -15.31 -8.76 18.28
N HIS A 19 -14.70 -7.96 19.16
CA HIS A 19 -13.28 -7.63 19.11
C HIS A 19 -12.38 -8.88 19.28
N ASP A 20 -12.73 -9.78 20.21
CA ASP A 20 -11.97 -11.01 20.47
C ASP A 20 -12.14 -12.03 19.34
N GLU A 21 -13.35 -12.17 18.77
CA GLU A 21 -13.61 -13.01 17.59
C GLU A 21 -12.87 -12.47 16.35
N PHE A 22 -12.78 -11.15 16.20
CA PHE A 22 -11.99 -10.48 15.16
C PHE A 22 -10.49 -10.73 15.37
N LYS A 23 -9.96 -10.51 16.58
CA LYS A 23 -8.55 -10.78 16.90
C LYS A 23 -8.17 -12.26 16.75
N GLN A 24 -9.07 -13.20 17.08
CA GLN A 24 -8.82 -14.64 16.91
C GLN A 24 -8.84 -15.12 15.45
N THR A 25 -9.57 -14.43 14.57
CA THR A 25 -9.63 -14.78 13.15
C THR A 25 -8.51 -14.12 12.34
N PHE A 26 -8.06 -12.93 12.76
CA PHE A 26 -7.08 -12.09 12.06
C PHE A 26 -5.77 -11.91 12.84
N VAL A 27 -5.33 -12.96 13.56
CA VAL A 27 -4.25 -12.97 14.58
C VAL A 27 -2.91 -12.30 14.22
N ASN A 28 -2.62 -11.85 12.98
CA ASN A 28 -1.39 -11.08 12.75
C ASN A 28 -1.30 -10.30 11.44
N SER A 29 -2.41 -9.91 10.82
CA SER A 29 -2.32 -9.02 9.66
C SER A 29 -3.32 -7.88 9.80
N GLU A 30 -2.82 -6.77 10.35
CA GLU A 30 -3.49 -5.45 10.33
C GLU A 30 -3.68 -4.90 8.89
N PHE A 31 -3.31 -5.66 7.87
CA PHE A 31 -3.39 -5.30 6.46
C PHE A 31 -3.73 -6.52 5.59
N VAL A 32 -4.46 -6.29 4.51
CA VAL A 32 -4.73 -7.27 3.46
C VAL A 32 -3.81 -6.96 2.28
N VAL A 33 -3.18 -7.98 1.71
CA VAL A 33 -2.35 -7.84 0.50
C VAL A 33 -3.15 -8.29 -0.71
N VAL A 34 -3.28 -7.40 -1.70
CA VAL A 34 -3.87 -7.69 -3.01
C VAL A 34 -2.73 -7.74 -4.03
N ALA A 35 -2.52 -8.90 -4.65
CA ALA A 35 -1.52 -9.07 -5.69
C ALA A 35 -2.13 -8.91 -7.09
N TYR A 36 -1.50 -8.08 -7.91
CA TYR A 36 -1.90 -7.80 -9.29
C TYR A 36 -0.76 -8.18 -10.24
N LYS A 37 -1.06 -8.92 -11.32
CA LYS A 37 -0.07 -9.33 -12.32
C LYS A 37 -0.25 -8.50 -13.59
N SER A 38 0.86 -7.92 -14.05
CA SER A 38 0.94 -7.12 -15.27
C SER A 38 2.27 -7.35 -15.97
N ASP A 39 2.27 -7.36 -17.30
CA ASP A 39 3.49 -7.40 -18.10
C ASP A 39 4.23 -6.05 -18.06
N ASN A 40 3.48 -4.94 -17.97
CA ASN A 40 4.02 -3.60 -17.80
C ASN A 40 3.06 -2.74 -16.97
N PRO A 41 3.26 -2.62 -15.64
CA PRO A 41 2.34 -1.87 -14.77
C PRO A 41 2.37 -0.35 -15.02
N PHE A 42 3.31 0.14 -15.85
CA PHE A 42 3.48 1.57 -16.14
C PHE A 42 2.79 2.01 -17.44
N THR A 43 1.92 1.19 -18.03
CA THR A 43 1.09 1.67 -19.14
C THR A 43 -0.09 2.48 -18.60
N GLN A 44 -0.59 3.42 -19.40
CA GLN A 44 -1.77 4.23 -19.06
C GLN A 44 -2.95 3.37 -18.60
N ALA A 45 -3.24 2.29 -19.33
CA ALA A 45 -4.37 1.41 -19.05
C ALA A 45 -4.22 0.72 -17.68
N GLU A 46 -3.01 0.27 -17.38
CA GLU A 46 -2.67 -0.43 -16.14
C GLU A 46 -2.70 0.51 -14.93
N MET A 47 -2.16 1.72 -15.07
CA MET A 47 -2.23 2.73 -14.01
C MET A 47 -3.67 3.19 -13.75
N THR A 48 -4.47 3.33 -14.82
CA THR A 48 -5.90 3.67 -14.70
C THR A 48 -6.68 2.55 -14.01
N TYR A 49 -6.37 1.29 -14.34
CA TYR A 49 -6.96 0.13 -13.68
C TYR A 49 -6.60 0.07 -12.19
N LEU A 50 -5.33 0.26 -11.84
CA LEU A 50 -4.87 0.27 -10.43
C LEU A 50 -5.51 1.43 -9.64
N SER A 51 -5.71 2.58 -10.27
CA SER A 51 -6.43 3.72 -9.67
C SER A 51 -7.87 3.39 -9.36
N HIS A 52 -8.58 2.85 -10.35
CA HIS A 52 -9.96 2.43 -10.16
C HIS A 52 -10.06 1.31 -9.10
N LEU A 53 -9.15 0.33 -9.12
CA LEU A 53 -9.12 -0.75 -8.13
C LEU A 53 -8.93 -0.21 -6.71
N SER A 54 -7.99 0.73 -6.52
CA SER A 54 -7.74 1.35 -5.23
C SER A 54 -8.99 2.08 -4.73
N GLN A 55 -9.63 2.90 -5.58
CA GLN A 55 -10.87 3.62 -5.26
C GLN A 55 -12.05 2.70 -4.90
N GLU A 56 -12.17 1.53 -5.55
CA GLU A 56 -13.21 0.56 -5.21
C GLU A 56 -12.94 -0.12 -3.87
N LEU A 57 -11.68 -0.43 -3.59
CA LEU A 57 -11.28 -1.03 -2.32
C LEU A 57 -11.42 -0.04 -1.14
N GLU A 58 -11.25 1.27 -1.37
CA GLU A 58 -11.49 2.31 -0.34
C GLU A 58 -12.95 2.33 0.14
N LYS A 59 -13.89 1.90 -0.70
CA LYS A 59 -15.32 1.87 -0.38
C LYS A 59 -15.71 0.66 0.47
N VAL A 60 -14.82 -0.32 0.64
CA VAL A 60 -15.08 -1.52 1.42
C VAL A 60 -15.17 -1.14 2.91
N PRO A 61 -16.21 -1.57 3.64
CA PRO A 61 -16.33 -1.29 5.06
C PRO A 61 -15.07 -1.70 5.84
N TYR A 62 -14.65 -0.85 6.77
CA TYR A 62 -13.47 -1.04 7.63
C TYR A 62 -12.10 -0.95 6.92
N VAL A 63 -12.06 -0.53 5.65
CA VAL A 63 -10.80 -0.13 5.00
C VAL A 63 -10.49 1.32 5.37
N ASN A 64 -9.40 1.52 6.11
CA ASN A 64 -8.97 2.85 6.57
C ASN A 64 -7.95 3.51 5.62
N ARG A 65 -7.11 2.70 4.96
CA ARG A 65 -6.04 3.18 4.09
C ARG A 65 -5.71 2.11 3.06
N ILE A 66 -5.48 2.56 1.83
CA ILE A 66 -4.88 1.74 0.78
C ILE A 66 -3.49 2.29 0.47
N THR A 67 -2.58 1.39 0.15
CA THR A 67 -1.25 1.73 -0.34
C THR A 67 -1.02 0.88 -1.58
N SER A 68 -0.85 1.55 -2.70
CA SER A 68 -0.72 0.96 -4.02
C SER A 68 0.49 1.58 -4.73
N LEU A 69 0.87 1.03 -5.88
CA LEU A 69 1.98 1.58 -6.68
C LEU A 69 1.71 3.02 -7.14
N ILE A 70 0.45 3.39 -7.32
CA ILE A 70 0.06 4.70 -7.85
C ILE A 70 -0.12 5.78 -6.76
N ASP A 71 -0.33 5.37 -5.50
CA ASP A 71 -0.70 6.27 -4.40
C ASP A 71 0.43 6.44 -3.36
N VAL A 72 1.61 5.89 -3.65
CA VAL A 72 2.74 5.89 -2.73
C VAL A 72 3.68 7.07 -2.97
N ASP A 73 4.17 7.64 -1.88
CA ASP A 73 5.23 8.66 -1.91
C ASP A 73 6.63 8.03 -2.02
N ASP A 74 7.49 8.66 -2.82
CA ASP A 74 8.93 8.49 -2.81
C ASP A 74 9.57 9.45 -1.81
N ILE A 75 10.01 8.88 -0.69
CA ILE A 75 10.65 9.62 0.40
C ILE A 75 12.15 9.40 0.31
N ARG A 76 12.90 10.48 0.08
CA ARG A 76 14.37 10.45 -0.08
C ARG A 76 15.05 11.35 0.95
N GLY A 77 16.12 10.84 1.55
CA GLY A 77 17.04 11.66 2.34
C GLY A 77 17.96 12.46 1.43
N THR A 78 18.09 13.76 1.68
CA THR A 78 18.99 14.68 0.98
C THR A 78 19.83 15.47 1.97
N ASP A 79 20.88 16.15 1.51
CA ASP A 79 21.73 17.01 2.35
C ASP A 79 20.96 18.18 3.00
N GLN A 80 19.77 18.50 2.48
CA GLN A 80 18.90 19.57 2.98
C GLN A 80 17.73 19.05 3.84
N GLY A 81 17.59 17.74 4.01
CA GLY A 81 16.51 17.13 4.79
C GLY A 81 15.81 15.98 4.06
N LEU A 82 14.48 15.96 4.10
CA LEU A 82 13.66 14.95 3.42
C LEU A 82 12.99 15.58 2.19
N ASP A 83 13.09 14.87 1.07
CA ASP A 83 12.33 15.15 -0.14
C ASP A 83 11.21 14.12 -0.26
N ILE A 84 9.97 14.58 -0.37
CA ILE A 84 8.76 13.76 -0.37
C ILE A 84 7.96 14.16 -1.60
N GLU A 85 7.87 13.26 -2.57
CA GLU A 85 7.09 13.45 -3.78
C GLU A 85 6.31 12.18 -4.14
N PRO A 86 5.17 12.28 -4.84
CA PRO A 86 4.51 11.09 -5.38
C PRO A 86 5.48 10.28 -6.25
N LEU A 87 5.45 8.96 -6.10
CA LEU A 87 6.25 8.06 -6.95
C LEU A 87 5.83 8.20 -8.42
N ILE A 88 4.51 8.28 -8.66
CA ILE A 88 3.90 8.49 -9.98
C ILE A 88 3.13 9.81 -9.92
N GLN A 89 3.56 10.81 -10.70
CA GLN A 89 2.94 12.14 -10.70
C GLN A 89 1.74 12.22 -11.66
N GLU A 90 1.84 11.57 -12.83
CA GLU A 90 0.81 11.57 -13.85
C GLU A 90 0.50 10.13 -14.30
N ASN A 91 -0.74 9.91 -14.74
CA ASN A 91 -1.17 8.62 -15.26
C ASN A 91 -0.69 8.36 -16.70
N HIS A 92 -0.03 9.33 -17.32
CA HIS A 92 0.65 9.23 -18.60
C HIS A 92 2.13 9.49 -18.39
N LEU A 93 2.97 8.51 -18.72
CA LEU A 93 4.43 8.63 -18.62
C LEU A 93 5.02 8.34 -19.99
N SER A 94 5.92 9.21 -20.43
CA SER A 94 6.81 8.96 -21.56
C SER A 94 7.80 7.83 -21.25
N ASP A 95 8.42 7.26 -22.28
CA ASP A 95 9.41 6.19 -22.11
C ASP A 95 10.59 6.62 -21.23
N GLU A 96 10.99 7.90 -21.29
CA GLU A 96 12.04 8.47 -20.44
C GLU A 96 11.62 8.54 -18.97
N GLU A 97 10.39 8.98 -18.71
CA GLU A 97 9.83 9.03 -17.36
C GLU A 97 9.66 7.62 -16.77
N ILE A 98 9.22 6.65 -17.56
CA ILE A 98 9.14 5.25 -17.15
C ILE A 98 10.52 4.69 -16.81
N LEU A 99 11.55 5.05 -17.58
CA LEU A 99 12.92 4.60 -17.31
C LEU A 99 13.44 5.19 -15.99
N ASN A 100 13.22 6.48 -15.75
CA ASN A 100 13.60 7.14 -14.51
C ASN A 100 12.85 6.53 -13.30
N LEU A 101 11.54 6.33 -13.44
CA LEU A 101 10.69 5.69 -12.42
C LEU A 101 11.20 4.28 -12.06
N LYS A 102 11.57 3.47 -13.06
CA LYS A 102 12.16 2.14 -12.83
C LYS A 102 13.46 2.22 -12.05
N GLN A 103 14.32 3.20 -12.34
CA GLN A 103 15.55 3.42 -11.58
C GLN A 103 15.25 3.78 -10.12
N ARG A 104 14.30 4.68 -9.87
CA ARG A 104 13.86 5.06 -8.51
C ARG A 104 13.35 3.85 -7.73
N ILE A 105 12.50 3.03 -8.35
CA ILE A 105 11.97 1.79 -7.77
C ILE A 105 13.11 0.81 -7.46
N ASP A 106 14.07 0.65 -8.37
CA ASP A 106 15.17 -0.29 -8.20
C ASP A 106 16.16 0.12 -7.10
N LEU A 107 16.35 1.42 -6.90
CA LEU A 107 17.24 1.98 -5.88
C LEU A 107 16.61 2.02 -4.49
N ASN A 108 15.27 1.98 -4.39
CA ASN A 108 14.56 2.07 -3.12
C ASN A 108 14.04 0.68 -2.66
N PRO A 109 14.61 0.09 -1.60
CA PRO A 109 14.19 -1.21 -1.08
C PRO A 109 12.76 -1.22 -0.51
N PHE A 110 12.16 -0.04 -0.26
CA PHE A 110 10.75 0.06 0.13
C PHE A 110 9.82 -0.30 -1.02
N PHE A 111 10.15 0.05 -2.26
CA PHE A 111 9.34 -0.29 -3.43
C PHE A 111 9.61 -1.72 -3.90
N LYS A 112 10.90 -2.07 -4.06
CA LYS A 112 11.32 -3.35 -4.62
C LYS A 112 11.26 -4.49 -3.59
N GLY A 113 10.28 -5.37 -3.76
CA GLY A 113 10.00 -6.52 -2.90
C GLY A 113 8.77 -6.35 -2.03
N ASN A 114 8.22 -5.13 -1.91
CA ASN A 114 6.99 -4.86 -1.16
C ASN A 114 5.84 -4.46 -2.10
N LEU A 115 6.03 -3.43 -2.94
CA LEU A 115 5.01 -2.97 -3.89
C LEU A 115 5.20 -3.55 -5.30
N ILE A 116 6.44 -3.82 -5.70
CA ILE A 116 6.77 -4.50 -6.95
C ILE A 116 7.59 -5.74 -6.62
N SER A 117 7.15 -6.90 -7.10
CA SER A 117 7.90 -8.14 -6.93
C SER A 117 9.28 -8.05 -7.57
N LYS A 118 10.31 -8.57 -6.89
CA LYS A 118 11.72 -8.57 -7.36
C LYS A 118 11.92 -9.32 -8.69
N LYS A 119 10.99 -10.21 -9.04
CA LYS A 119 10.84 -10.90 -10.32
C LYS A 119 9.69 -11.89 -10.19
N THR A 120 8.91 -12.09 -11.26
CA THR A 120 8.30 -13.42 -11.47
C THR A 120 9.43 -14.36 -11.88
N PRO A 121 9.62 -15.52 -11.22
CA PRO A 121 10.44 -16.58 -11.77
C PRO A 121 9.85 -17.02 -13.12
N SER A 122 10.76 -17.45 -13.99
CA SER A 122 10.62 -18.08 -15.31
C SER A 122 9.25 -18.67 -15.67
#